data_AF-A0A7S1UPX4-F1
#
_entry.id   AF-A0A7S1UPX4-F1
#
_cell.length_a   1.000
_cell.length_b   1.000
_cell.length_c   1.000
_cell.angle_alpha   90.00
_cell.angle_beta   90.00
_cell.angle_gamma   90.00
#
_symmetry.space_group_name_H-M   'P 1'
#
loop_
_entity.id
_entity.type
_entity.pdbx_description
1 polymer ?
#
loop_
_entity_poly.entity_id
_entity_poly.type
_entity_poly.pdbx_seq_one_letter_code
_entity_poly.pdbx_strand_id
1 'polypeptide(L)'
;ELQNYTGDTVFPSYSIQTAAHMFDATVLLGLAACKAASMESNISSFDGLGFFDAMINTSFRGATGQVTIDPSTGTRASSTSLYKMTNWITKPINETHVALQQFDTDAFIDGEWT
;
A
#
# COMPACT_ATOMS: atom_id res chain seq x y z
N GLU A 1 11.09 -35.10 -25.60
CA GLU A 1 10.66 -34.77 -24.23
C GLU A 1 9.98 -33.41 -24.26
N LEU A 2 8.71 -33.37 -23.87
CA LEU A 2 7.90 -32.14 -23.90
C LEU A 2 8.31 -31.28 -22.71
N GLN A 3 8.91 -30.13 -22.97
CA GLN A 3 9.10 -29.09 -21.96
C GLN A 3 7.72 -28.61 -21.52
N ASN A 4 7.33 -28.95 -20.31
CA ASN A 4 6.20 -28.35 -19.62
C ASN A 4 6.55 -26.89 -19.31
N TYR A 5 6.38 -26.03 -20.32
CA TYR A 5 6.23 -24.60 -20.13
C TYR A 5 4.86 -24.41 -19.51
N THR A 6 4.77 -24.51 -18.18
CA THR A 6 3.61 -24.00 -17.47
C THR A 6 3.59 -22.52 -17.76
N GLY A 7 2.70 -22.10 -18.65
CA GLY A 7 2.43 -20.70 -18.88
C GLY A 7 2.07 -20.09 -17.55
N ASP A 8 3.03 -19.37 -16.96
CA ASP A 8 2.77 -18.40 -15.91
C ASP A 8 1.77 -17.43 -16.53
N THR A 9 0.51 -17.64 -16.18
CA THR A 9 -0.56 -16.72 -16.47
C THR A 9 -0.11 -15.40 -15.88
N VAL A 10 0.19 -14.45 -16.77
CA VAL A 10 0.47 -13.04 -16.46
C VAL A 10 -0.84 -12.40 -16.01
N PHE A 11 -1.39 -12.87 -14.88
CA PHE A 11 -2.11 -11.99 -14.00
C PHE A 11 -1.02 -11.20 -13.27
N PRO A 12 -1.08 -9.86 -13.21
CA PRO A 12 -0.24 -9.16 -12.25
C PRO A 12 -0.61 -9.75 -10.91
N SER A 13 0.26 -10.57 -10.34
CA SER A 13 0.14 -10.99 -8.96
C SER A 13 0.23 -9.70 -8.17
N TYR A 14 -0.93 -9.12 -7.84
CA TYR A 14 -0.99 -7.97 -6.96
C TYR A 14 -0.23 -8.39 -5.72
N SER A 15 0.92 -7.75 -5.48
CA SER A 15 1.72 -8.06 -4.32
C SER A 15 0.83 -7.85 -3.09
N ILE A 16 1.04 -8.65 -2.04
CA ILE A 16 0.32 -8.48 -0.77
C ILE A 16 0.39 -7.02 -0.29
N GLN A 17 1.48 -6.31 -0.64
CA GLN A 17 1.64 -4.88 -0.39
C GLN A 17 0.56 -4.06 -1.11
N THR A 18 0.33 -4.25 -2.41
CA THR A 18 -0.73 -3.51 -3.12
C THR A 18 -2.09 -3.75 -2.49
N ALA A 19 -2.42 -5.00 -2.15
CA ALA A 19 -3.68 -5.33 -1.48
C ALA A 19 -3.81 -4.62 -0.12
N ALA A 20 -2.74 -4.58 0.68
CA ALA A 20 -2.72 -3.88 1.96
C ALA A 20 -2.92 -2.36 1.80
N HIS A 21 -2.29 -1.74 0.80
CA HIS A 21 -2.50 -0.32 0.51
C HIS A 21 -3.94 -0.02 0.06
N MET A 22 -4.55 -0.88 -0.75
CA MET A 22 -5.94 -0.73 -1.17
C MET A 22 -6.91 -0.89 0.01
N PHE A 23 -6.61 -1.81 0.93
CA PHE A 23 -7.37 -1.96 2.17
C PHE A 23 -7.30 -0.67 3.01
N ASP A 24 -6.10 -0.15 3.23
CA ASP A 24 -5.90 1.10 3.98
C ASP A 24 -6.60 2.29 3.32
N ALA A 25 -6.51 2.42 2.00
CA ALA A 25 -7.23 3.45 1.25
C ALA A 25 -8.76 3.34 1.45
N THR A 26 -9.29 2.12 1.43
CA THR A 26 -10.73 1.88 1.63
C THR A 26 -11.17 2.28 3.04
N VAL A 27 -10.38 1.93 4.06
CA VAL A 27 -10.63 2.32 5.46
C VAL A 27 -10.55 3.83 5.63
N LEU A 28 -9.54 4.49 5.04
CA LEU A 28 -9.39 5.93 5.06
C LEU A 28 -10.64 6.64 4.52
N LEU A 29 -11.13 6.20 3.35
CA LEU A 29 -12.33 6.78 2.73
C LEU A 29 -13.56 6.61 3.63
N GLY A 30 -13.73 5.44 4.24
CA GLY A 30 -14.84 5.18 5.16
C GLY A 30 -14.79 6.06 6.42
N LEU A 31 -13.61 6.18 7.03
CA LEU A 31 -13.43 7.02 8.22
C LEU A 31 -13.61 8.51 7.90
N ALA A 32 -13.06 8.97 6.77
CA ALA A 32 -13.24 10.33 6.29
C ALA A 32 -14.73 10.63 6.02
N ALA A 33 -15.47 9.68 5.47
CA ALA A 33 -16.90 9.85 5.19
C ALA A 33 -17.71 9.97 6.49
N CYS A 34 -17.42 9.13 7.48
CA CYS A 34 -18.03 9.22 8.81
C CYS A 34 -17.74 10.58 9.48
N LYS A 35 -16.50 11.07 9.34
CA LYS A 35 -16.07 12.34 9.92
C LYS A 35 -16.74 13.53 9.24
N ALA A 36 -16.78 13.54 7.90
CA ALA A 36 -17.50 14.55 7.13
C ALA A 36 -19.00 14.55 7.49
N ALA A 37 -19.63 13.38 7.55
CA ALA A 37 -21.04 13.25 7.92
C ALA A 37 -21.34 13.68 9.37
N SER A 38 -20.36 13.61 10.28
CA SER A 38 -20.53 14.09 11.65
C SER A 38 -20.37 15.61 11.80
N MET A 39 -19.66 16.25 10.87
CA MET A 39 -19.44 17.70 10.86
C MET A 39 -20.65 18.45 10.28
N GLU A 40 -21.43 17.80 9.43
CA GLU A 40 -22.63 18.35 8.84
C GLU A 40 -23.89 17.79 9.48
N SER A 41 -24.77 18.67 9.98
CA SER A 41 -26.07 18.31 10.55
C SER A 41 -27.09 17.84 9.50
N ASN A 42 -26.74 17.91 8.21
CA ASN A 42 -27.56 17.47 7.09
C ASN A 42 -26.70 16.68 6.09
N ILE A 43 -26.98 15.39 5.92
CA ILE A 43 -26.28 14.48 4.97
C ILE A 43 -26.35 14.97 3.50
N SER A 44 -27.26 15.90 3.20
CA SER A 44 -27.46 16.48 1.86
C SER A 44 -26.30 17.35 1.35
N SER A 45 -25.33 17.71 2.19
CA SER A 45 -24.23 18.62 1.83
C SER A 45 -22.87 17.95 1.72
N PHE A 46 -22.80 16.60 1.65
CA PHE A 46 -21.54 15.88 1.38
C PHE A 46 -20.87 16.41 0.10
N ASP A 47 -19.98 17.37 0.28
CA ASP A 47 -19.26 18.06 -0.78
C ASP A 47 -17.83 17.53 -0.86
N GLY A 48 -17.22 17.71 -2.03
CA GLY A 48 -15.87 17.18 -2.26
C GLY A 48 -14.83 17.85 -1.36
N LEU A 49 -15.04 19.11 -0.98
CA LEU A 49 -14.10 19.89 -0.16
C LEU A 49 -14.14 19.45 1.30
N GLY A 50 -15.32 19.36 1.91
CA GLY A 50 -15.49 18.87 3.27
C GLY A 50 -15.08 17.41 3.42
N PHE A 51 -15.32 16.57 2.40
CA PHE A 51 -14.80 15.21 2.39
C PHE A 51 -13.27 15.17 2.30
N PHE A 52 -12.66 15.99 1.44
CA PHE A 52 -11.21 16.11 1.34
C PHE A 52 -10.59 16.59 2.66
N ASP A 53 -11.18 17.62 3.27
CA ASP A 53 -10.75 18.15 4.58
C ASP A 53 -10.88 17.09 5.69
N ALA A 54 -11.96 16.31 5.69
CA ALA A 54 -12.12 15.19 6.61
C ALA A 54 -11.05 14.11 6.38
N MET A 55 -10.73 13.81 5.11
CA MET A 55 -9.73 12.82 4.72
C MET A 55 -8.31 13.22 5.14
N ILE A 56 -7.86 14.44 4.87
CA ILE A 56 -6.51 14.90 5.27
C ILE A 56 -6.35 14.94 6.80
N ASN A 57 -7.45 15.15 7.53
CA ASN A 57 -7.48 15.17 8.99
C ASN A 57 -7.77 13.79 9.61
N THR A 58 -7.76 12.71 8.82
CA THR A 58 -7.98 11.34 9.29
C THR A 58 -6.65 10.63 9.46
N SER A 59 -6.49 9.95 10.60
CA SER A 59 -5.31 9.14 10.94
C SER A 59 -5.77 7.88 11.66
N PHE A 60 -5.20 6.73 11.30
CA PHE A 60 -5.54 5.43 11.88
C PHE A 60 -4.41 4.42 11.65
N ARG A 61 -4.43 3.31 12.38
CA ARG A 61 -3.50 2.19 12.17
C ARG A 61 -4.13 1.17 11.23
N GLY A 62 -3.54 1.01 10.04
CA GLY A 62 -3.97 0.11 8.99
C GLY A 62 -3.12 -1.16 8.88
N ALA A 63 -3.29 -1.88 7.78
CA ALA A 63 -2.54 -3.08 7.44
C ALA A 63 -1.07 -2.79 7.12
N THR A 64 -0.74 -1.56 6.70
CA THR A 64 0.63 -1.14 6.38
C THR A 64 1.27 -0.25 7.45
N GLY A 65 0.74 -0.26 8.69
CA GLY A 65 1.22 0.58 9.78
C GLY A 65 0.32 1.80 10.03
N GLN A 66 0.87 2.85 10.61
CA GLN A 66 0.18 4.13 10.77
C GLN A 66 -0.14 4.70 9.38
N VAL A 67 -1.35 5.22 9.20
CA VAL A 67 -1.78 5.91 7.98
C VAL A 67 -2.07 7.34 8.36
N THR A 68 -1.36 8.29 7.74
CA THR A 68 -1.59 9.72 7.92
C THR A 68 -1.33 10.41 6.59
N ILE A 69 -2.15 11.39 6.25
CA ILE A 69 -2.01 12.17 5.02
C ILE A 69 -1.26 13.46 5.33
N ASP A 70 -0.31 13.81 4.47
CA ASP A 70 0.34 15.11 4.49
C ASP A 70 -0.65 16.16 3.95
N PRO A 71 -1.07 17.15 4.77
CA PRO A 71 -2.05 18.13 4.37
C PRO A 71 -1.55 19.07 3.26
N SER A 72 -0.23 19.16 3.04
CA SER A 72 0.37 20.02 2.02
C SER A 72 0.39 19.37 0.63
N THR A 73 0.47 18.04 0.56
CA THR A 73 0.56 17.30 -0.71
C THR A 73 -0.66 16.43 -1.02
N GLY A 74 -1.47 16.11 -0.01
CA GLY A 74 -2.57 15.14 -0.13
C GLY A 74 -2.11 13.69 -0.29
N THR A 75 -0.80 13.42 -0.14
CA THR A 75 -0.24 12.06 -0.20
C THR A 75 -0.05 11.50 1.20
N ARG A 76 0.12 10.19 1.33
CA ARG A 76 0.52 9.60 2.61
C ARG A 76 1.85 10.19 3.08
N ALA A 77 1.95 10.47 4.38
CA ALA A 77 3.18 10.96 5.00
C ALA A 77 4.29 9.92 4.89
N SER A 78 5.47 10.35 4.44
CA SER A 78 6.63 9.47 4.19
C SER A 78 7.11 8.75 5.45
N SER A 79 6.96 9.38 6.62
CA SER A 79 7.27 8.80 7.93
C SER A 79 6.37 7.61 8.32
N THR A 80 5.22 7.49 7.67
CA THR A 80 4.23 6.43 7.92
C THR A 80 4.09 5.49 6.73
N SER A 81 4.99 5.57 5.76
CA SER A 81 4.95 4.76 4.54
C SER A 81 5.67 3.43 4.74
N LEU A 82 5.10 2.37 4.17
CA LEU A 82 5.69 1.04 4.14
C LEU A 82 6.71 0.96 2.99
N TYR A 83 7.95 0.62 3.32
CA TYR A 83 8.96 0.26 2.32
C TYR A 83 9.42 -1.17 2.52
N LYS A 84 9.82 -1.83 1.42
CA LYS A 84 10.40 -3.16 1.46
C LYS A 84 11.73 -3.14 0.74
N MET A 85 12.77 -3.63 1.41
CA MET A 85 14.06 -3.81 0.79
C MET A 85 14.14 -5.25 0.24
N THR A 86 14.32 -5.35 -1.07
CA THR A 86 14.48 -6.64 -1.75
C THR A 86 15.87 -6.71 -2.33
N ASN A 87 16.64 -7.70 -1.88
CA ASN A 87 17.91 -8.03 -2.48
C ASN A 87 17.69 -9.00 -3.65
N TRP A 88 18.46 -8.86 -4.71
CA TRP A 88 18.42 -9.76 -5.86
C TRP A 88 19.71 -10.54 -5.93
N ILE A 89 19.63 -11.85 -5.69
CA ILE A 89 20.79 -12.74 -5.70
C ILE A 89 20.77 -13.61 -6.94
N THR A 90 21.96 -13.87 -7.49
CA THR A 90 22.11 -14.78 -8.62
C THR A 90 22.05 -16.22 -8.14
N LYS A 91 21.17 -17.02 -8.73
CA LYS A 91 21.07 -18.45 -8.51
C LYS A 91 21.42 -19.19 -9.81
N PRO A 92 22.49 -20.00 -9.86
CA PRO A 92 22.82 -20.78 -11.04
C PRO A 92 21.68 -21.73 -11.39
N ILE A 93 21.26 -21.73 -12.65
CA ILE A 93 20.34 -22.74 -13.20
C ILE A 93 21.16 -23.88 -13.78
N ASN A 94 22.25 -23.54 -14.49
CA ASN A 94 23.24 -24.46 -15.06
C ASN A 94 24.57 -23.71 -15.30
N GLU A 95 25.53 -24.36 -15.96
CA GLU A 95 26.88 -23.82 -16.23
C GLU A 95 26.91 -22.52 -17.05
N THR A 96 25.85 -22.20 -17.79
CA THR A 96 25.79 -21.05 -18.70
C THR A 96 24.68 -20.05 -18.38
N HIS A 97 23.80 -20.38 -17.43
CA HIS A 97 22.61 -19.58 -17.11
C HIS A 97 22.47 -19.35 -15.61
N VAL A 98 22.14 -18.11 -15.26
CA VAL A 98 21.79 -17.69 -13.90
C VAL A 98 20.37 -17.13 -13.90
N ALA A 99 19.60 -17.47 -12.86
CA ALA A 99 18.36 -16.80 -12.51
C ALA A 99 18.66 -15.68 -11.52
N LEU A 100 17.86 -14.62 -11.57
CA LEU A 100 17.77 -13.67 -10.46
C LEU A 100 16.67 -14.15 -9.51
N GLN A 101 17.02 -14.35 -8.25
CA GLN A 101 16.08 -14.70 -7.20
C GLN A 101 15.93 -13.50 -6.26
N GLN A 102 14.69 -13.11 -5.99
CA GLN A 102 14.38 -12.13 -4.95
C GLN A 102 14.61 -12.76 -3.57
N PHE A 103 15.31 -12.03 -2.73
CA PHE A 103 15.48 -12.32 -1.31
C PHE A 103 15.03 -11.09 -0.53
N ASP A 104 13.88 -11.21 0.10
CA ASP A 104 13.34 -10.15 0.95
C ASP A 104 14.10 -10.12 2.27
N THR A 105 14.69 -8.97 2.62
CA THR A 105 15.51 -8.85 3.82
C THR A 105 14.71 -8.24 4.96
N ASP A 106 14.20 -7.01 4.77
CA ASP A 106 13.58 -6.22 5.84
C ASP A 106 12.45 -5.35 5.28
N ALA A 107 11.50 -5.00 6.15
CA ALA A 107 10.47 -4.00 5.90
C ALA A 107 10.70 -2.76 6.77
N PHE A 108 10.45 -1.57 6.23
CA PHE A 108 10.42 -0.33 7.00
C PHE A 108 8.97 0.07 7.25
N ILE A 109 8.58 0.11 8.52
CA ILE A 109 7.20 0.42 8.95
C ILE A 109 7.29 1.45 10.07
N ASP A 110 6.50 2.53 9.96
CA ASP A 110 6.36 3.55 11.00
C ASP A 110 7.69 4.19 11.48
N GLY A 111 8.69 4.27 10.60
CA GLY A 111 9.98 4.86 10.93
C GLY A 111 11.07 3.86 11.35
N GLU A 112 10.75 2.56 11.42
CA GLU A 112 11.66 1.52 11.92
C GLU A 112 11.82 0.36 10.93
N TRP A 113 13.03 -0.21 10.85
CA TRP A 113 13.30 -1.44 10.08
C TRP A 113 12.98 -2.69 10.92
N THR A 114 12.27 -3.65 10.33
CA THR A 114 11.77 -4.89 10.97
C THR A 114 11.98 -6.11 10.09
#